data_AF-A0A914UXS0-F1
#
_entry.id   AF-A0A914UXS0-F1
#
_cell.length_a   1.000
_cell.length_b   1.000
_cell.length_c   1.000
_cell.angle_alpha   90.00
_cell.angle_beta   90.00
_cell.angle_gamma   90.00
#
_symmetry.space_group_name_H-M   'P 1'
#
loop_
_entity.id
_entity.type
_entity.pdbx_description
1 polymer ?
#
loop_
_entity_poly.entity_id
_entity_poly.type
_entity_poly.pdbx_seq_one_letter_code
_entity_poly.pdbx_strand_id
1 'polypeptide(L)'
;MEKVKDEIKKDIGVIQHEVKKDVGIIRNEVKKEVEVIRDDVKKEIDFYRDTPARLLGYANEVGESFRALVHVNFVRFTYVVSCAYVVADTADKSNKCAKKWAWATPEERRNKVAITAVDTLLWQGFASVIVPGFTINRLCFFTRKLLEKTTKLPSPARKWTATFVGLAAIPFIVKPIDAAVELGMDNSFRKLYDVHGAHS
;
A
#
# COMPACT_ATOMS: atom_id res chain seq x y z
N MET A 1 -65.71 -29.18 -9.49
CA MET A 1 -64.42 -29.73 -9.97
C MET A 1 -63.60 -28.67 -10.73
N GLU A 2 -64.22 -27.82 -11.56
CA GLU A 2 -63.56 -26.75 -12.33
C GLU A 2 -62.96 -25.63 -11.44
N LYS A 3 -63.74 -25.10 -10.49
CA LYS A 3 -63.24 -24.09 -9.52
C LYS A 3 -61.98 -24.51 -8.75
N VAL A 4 -61.91 -25.80 -8.39
CA VAL A 4 -60.76 -26.38 -7.67
C VAL A 4 -59.53 -26.45 -8.59
N LYS A 5 -59.71 -26.73 -9.89
CA LYS A 5 -58.60 -26.70 -10.86
C LYS A 5 -58.09 -25.28 -11.09
N ASP A 6 -58.97 -24.29 -11.08
CA ASP A 6 -58.58 -22.88 -11.26
C ASP A 6 -57.82 -22.33 -10.05
N GLU A 7 -58.24 -22.66 -8.83
CA GLU A 7 -57.49 -22.32 -7.59
C GLU A 7 -56.10 -22.95 -7.59
N ILE A 8 -55.99 -24.25 -7.88
CA ILE A 8 -54.70 -24.95 -7.97
C ILE A 8 -53.78 -24.30 -9.01
N LYS A 9 -54.32 -23.92 -10.17
CA LYS A 9 -53.54 -23.28 -11.24
C LYS A 9 -53.03 -21.90 -10.83
N LYS A 10 -53.84 -21.16 -10.06
CA LYS A 10 -53.45 -19.86 -9.50
C LYS A 10 -52.33 -20.01 -8.47
N ASP A 11 -52.47 -20.96 -7.55
CA ASP A 11 -51.46 -21.21 -6.50
C ASP A 11 -50.13 -21.67 -7.09
N ILE A 12 -50.16 -22.55 -8.10
CA ILE A 12 -48.95 -22.95 -8.85
C ILE A 12 -48.28 -21.73 -9.51
N GLY A 13 -49.07 -20.81 -10.06
CA GLY A 13 -48.54 -19.58 -10.66
C GLY A 13 -47.83 -18.68 -9.65
N VAL A 14 -48.40 -18.54 -8.44
CA VAL A 14 -47.79 -17.78 -7.34
C VAL A 14 -46.49 -18.44 -6.90
N ILE A 15 -46.50 -19.76 -6.67
CA ILE A 15 -45.31 -20.53 -6.27
C ILE A 15 -44.20 -20.40 -7.34
N GLN A 16 -44.54 -20.52 -8.63
CA GLN A 16 -43.56 -20.36 -9.70
C GLN A 16 -42.93 -18.96 -9.75
N HIS A 17 -43.70 -17.92 -9.45
CA HIS A 17 -43.19 -16.55 -9.42
C HIS A 17 -42.25 -16.33 -8.23
N GLU A 18 -42.63 -16.81 -7.05
CA GLU A 18 -41.84 -16.69 -5.83
C GLU A 18 -40.51 -17.47 -5.94
N VAL A 19 -40.56 -18.71 -6.43
CA VAL A 19 -39.36 -19.51 -6.72
C VAL A 19 -38.44 -18.83 -7.74
N LYS A 20 -38.99 -18.24 -8.81
CA LYS A 20 -38.16 -17.51 -9.80
C LYS A 20 -37.50 -16.28 -9.20
N LYS A 21 -38.19 -15.57 -8.30
CA LYS A 21 -37.67 -14.39 -7.62
C LYS A 21 -36.51 -14.77 -6.70
N ASP A 22 -36.69 -15.79 -5.86
CA ASP A 22 -35.67 -16.25 -4.92
C ASP A 22 -34.44 -16.80 -5.64
N VAL A 23 -34.63 -17.57 -6.71
CA VAL A 23 -33.53 -18.05 -7.57
C VAL A 23 -32.78 -16.87 -8.20
N GLY A 24 -33.48 -15.80 -8.58
CA GLY A 24 -32.86 -14.58 -9.11
C GLY A 24 -32.00 -13.87 -8.07
N ILE A 25 -32.48 -13.77 -6.83
CA ILE A 25 -31.74 -13.17 -5.71
C ILE A 25 -30.48 -13.99 -5.41
N ILE A 26 -30.63 -15.31 -5.22
CA ILE A 26 -29.52 -16.23 -4.94
C ILE A 26 -28.48 -16.17 -6.06
N ARG A 27 -28.90 -16.16 -7.33
CA ARG A 27 -27.98 -16.03 -8.46
C ARG A 27 -27.16 -14.73 -8.39
N ASN A 28 -27.77 -13.62 -8.02
CA ASN A 28 -27.09 -12.33 -7.92
C ASN A 28 -26.11 -12.29 -6.75
N GLU A 29 -26.50 -12.83 -5.59
CA GLU A 29 -25.63 -12.93 -4.41
C GLU A 29 -24.42 -13.84 -4.70
N VAL A 30 -24.65 -15.04 -5.24
CA VAL A 30 -23.58 -15.96 -5.62
C VAL A 30 -22.65 -15.34 -6.66
N LYS A 31 -23.20 -14.62 -7.66
CA LYS A 31 -22.36 -13.94 -8.66
C LYS A 31 -21.49 -12.86 -8.02
N LYS A 32 -22.02 -12.10 -7.07
CA LYS A 32 -21.29 -11.07 -6.33
C LYS A 32 -20.18 -11.69 -5.47
N GLU A 33 -20.47 -12.77 -4.76
CA GLU A 33 -19.46 -13.50 -3.97
C GLU A 33 -18.36 -14.11 -4.87
N VAL A 34 -18.73 -14.68 -6.01
CA VAL A 34 -17.77 -15.23 -6.99
C VAL A 34 -16.90 -14.13 -7.59
N GLU A 35 -17.42 -12.94 -7.86
CA GLU A 35 -16.62 -11.79 -8.30
C GLU A 35 -15.63 -11.34 -7.23
N VAL A 36 -16.06 -11.23 -5.97
CA VAL A 36 -15.17 -10.91 -4.83
C VAL A 36 -14.06 -11.94 -4.68
N ILE A 37 -14.40 -13.23 -4.70
CA ILE A 37 -13.41 -14.33 -4.60
C ILE A 37 -12.45 -14.30 -5.79
N ARG A 38 -12.95 -14.05 -7.00
CA ARG A 38 -12.11 -13.96 -8.20
C ARG A 38 -11.13 -12.80 -8.13
N ASP A 39 -11.54 -11.66 -7.59
CA ASP A 39 -10.68 -10.49 -7.40
C ASP A 39 -9.66 -10.70 -6.28
N ASP A 40 -10.03 -11.38 -5.19
CA ASP A 40 -9.09 -11.77 -4.13
C ASP A 40 -8.04 -12.78 -4.61
N VAL A 41 -8.43 -13.73 -5.47
CA VAL A 41 -7.51 -14.70 -6.11
C VAL A 41 -6.64 -14.04 -7.18
N LYS A 42 -7.08 -12.94 -7.78
CA LYS A 42 -6.33 -12.13 -8.77
C LYS A 42 -5.49 -11.02 -8.15
N LYS A 43 -5.10 -11.11 -6.87
CA LYS A 43 -4.03 -10.25 -6.35
C LYS A 43 -2.73 -10.53 -7.11
N GLU A 44 -2.52 -9.79 -8.19
CA GLU A 44 -1.26 -9.75 -8.91
C GLU A 44 -0.17 -9.36 -7.92
N ILE A 45 0.91 -10.14 -7.88
CA ILE A 45 2.08 -9.85 -7.06
C ILE A 45 2.61 -8.49 -7.49
N ASP A 46 2.58 -7.51 -6.58
CA ASP A 46 3.17 -6.21 -6.84
C ASP A 46 4.69 -6.37 -6.67
N PHE A 47 5.42 -6.25 -7.78
CA PHE A 47 6.88 -6.43 -7.78
C PHE A 47 7.59 -5.54 -6.76
N TYR A 48 7.17 -4.29 -6.62
CA TYR A 48 7.84 -3.35 -5.72
C TYR A 48 7.41 -3.54 -4.27
N ARG A 49 6.20 -4.06 -4.03
CA ARG A 49 5.69 -4.26 -2.66
C ARG A 49 6.00 -5.64 -2.07
N ASP A 50 5.81 -6.68 -2.86
CA ASP A 50 5.75 -8.05 -2.37
C ASP A 50 7.05 -8.82 -2.58
N THR A 51 7.99 -8.25 -3.35
CA THR A 51 9.30 -8.86 -3.60
C THR A 51 10.41 -8.18 -2.81
N PRO A 52 11.61 -8.81 -2.71
CA PRO A 52 12.77 -8.20 -2.07
C PRO A 52 13.21 -6.87 -2.69
N ALA A 53 12.72 -6.49 -3.87
CA ALA A 53 12.96 -5.16 -4.45
C ALA A 53 12.58 -4.02 -3.49
N ARG A 54 11.59 -4.25 -2.60
CA ARG A 54 11.20 -3.33 -1.54
C ARG A 54 12.36 -2.88 -0.64
N LEU A 55 13.37 -3.75 -0.46
CA LEU A 55 14.56 -3.42 0.34
C LEU A 55 15.36 -2.25 -0.23
N LEU A 56 15.27 -1.99 -1.53
CA LEU A 56 15.89 -0.82 -2.15
C LEU A 56 15.23 0.48 -1.66
N GLY A 57 13.92 0.44 -1.38
CA GLY A 57 13.20 1.55 -0.75
C GLY A 57 13.63 1.83 0.69
N TYR A 58 14.28 0.87 1.35
CA TYR A 58 14.79 0.98 2.72
C TYR A 58 16.31 1.20 2.79
N ALA A 59 16.95 1.48 1.66
CA ALA A 59 18.39 1.65 1.63
C ALA A 59 18.83 2.87 2.47
N ASN A 60 18.03 3.93 2.53
CA ASN A 60 18.36 5.12 3.32
C ASN A 60 18.37 4.88 4.83
N GLU A 61 17.56 3.97 5.36
CA GLU A 61 17.55 3.58 6.78
C GLU A 61 18.83 2.85 7.16
N VAL A 62 19.33 2.00 6.26
CA VAL A 62 20.65 1.39 6.41
C VAL A 62 21.70 2.51 6.46
N GLY A 63 21.69 3.43 5.49
CA GLY A 63 22.58 4.58 5.48
C GLY A 63 22.53 5.42 6.77
N GLU A 64 21.34 5.72 7.28
CA GLU A 64 21.14 6.47 8.52
C GLU A 64 21.66 5.71 9.76
N SER A 65 21.52 4.38 9.78
CA SER A 65 22.08 3.54 10.83
C SER A 65 23.61 3.61 10.86
N PHE A 66 24.24 3.69 9.69
CA PHE A 66 25.71 3.78 9.54
C PHE A 66 26.26 5.21 9.62
N ARG A 67 25.42 6.25 9.76
CA ARG A 67 25.83 7.67 9.71
C ARG A 67 26.99 8.03 10.65
N ALA A 68 27.12 7.34 11.78
CA ALA A 68 28.18 7.58 12.75
C ALA A 68 29.56 7.00 12.35
N LEU A 69 29.55 6.06 11.39
CA LEU A 69 30.69 5.24 10.97
C LEU A 69 31.19 5.60 9.56
N VAL A 70 30.30 6.06 8.68
CA VAL A 70 30.63 6.34 7.26
C VAL A 70 30.58 7.83 6.93
N HIS A 71 31.17 8.21 5.80
CA HIS A 71 31.10 9.58 5.30
C HIS A 71 29.66 9.95 4.86
N VAL A 72 29.27 11.22 5.02
CA VAL A 72 27.90 11.69 4.73
C VAL A 72 27.45 11.44 3.28
N ASN A 73 28.40 11.39 2.34
CA ASN A 73 28.09 11.10 0.93
C ASN A 73 27.56 9.68 0.72
N PHE A 74 27.98 8.70 1.54
CA PHE A 74 27.42 7.36 1.49
C PHE A 74 25.95 7.37 1.89
N VAL A 75 25.60 8.09 2.96
CA VAL A 75 24.20 8.26 3.39
C VAL A 75 23.39 8.95 2.29
N ARG A 76 23.91 10.01 1.68
CA ARG A 76 23.26 10.68 0.54
C ARG A 76 23.02 9.72 -0.63
N PHE A 77 24.00 8.87 -0.95
CA PHE A 77 23.86 7.86 -1.99
C PHE A 77 22.72 6.87 -1.69
N THR A 78 22.59 6.43 -0.43
CA THR A 78 21.48 5.53 -0.05
C THR A 78 20.09 6.19 -0.21
N TYR A 79 19.98 7.50 -0.01
CA TYR A 79 18.75 8.24 -0.36
C TYR A 79 18.50 8.26 -1.86
N VAL A 80 19.54 8.42 -2.69
CA VAL A 80 19.39 8.37 -4.16
C VAL A 80 18.86 7.00 -4.60
N VAL A 81 19.39 5.91 -4.05
CA VAL A 81 18.91 4.54 -4.33
C VAL A 81 17.43 4.39 -3.97
N SER A 82 17.05 4.84 -2.77
CA SER A 82 15.66 4.72 -2.28
C SER A 82 14.70 5.59 -3.11
N CYS A 83 15.09 6.82 -3.45
CA CYS A 83 14.33 7.68 -4.35
C CYS A 83 14.17 7.08 -5.76
N ALA A 84 15.24 6.48 -6.31
CA ALA A 84 15.18 5.83 -7.61
C ALA A 84 14.19 4.66 -7.62
N TYR A 85 14.16 3.87 -6.53
CA TYR A 85 13.16 2.82 -6.34
C TYR A 85 11.72 3.39 -6.30
N VAL A 86 11.48 4.47 -5.56
CA VAL A 86 10.15 5.12 -5.50
C VAL A 86 9.70 5.63 -6.87
N VAL A 87 10.61 6.24 -7.62
CA VAL A 87 10.34 6.71 -8.99
C VAL A 87 10.06 5.54 -9.92
N ALA A 88 10.79 4.42 -9.79
CA ALA A 88 10.57 3.22 -10.60
C ALA A 88 9.20 2.58 -10.34
N ASP A 89 8.76 2.44 -9.08
CA ASP A 89 7.42 1.93 -8.76
C ASP A 89 6.33 2.87 -9.29
N THR A 90 6.52 4.18 -9.12
CA THR A 90 5.59 5.21 -9.63
C THR A 90 5.46 5.14 -11.15
N ALA A 91 6.58 4.99 -11.86
CA ALA A 91 6.61 4.85 -13.32
C ALA A 91 5.94 3.54 -13.78
N ASP A 92 6.20 2.43 -13.09
CA ASP A 92 5.59 1.14 -13.41
C ASP A 92 4.07 1.17 -13.22
N LYS A 93 3.59 1.64 -12.06
CA LYS A 93 2.14 1.72 -11.76
C LYS A 93 1.41 2.69 -12.66
N SER A 94 2.00 3.85 -12.95
CA SER A 94 1.41 4.82 -13.88
C SER A 94 1.34 4.29 -15.31
N ASN A 95 2.37 3.58 -15.78
CA ASN A 95 2.39 2.94 -17.11
C ASN A 95 1.41 1.77 -17.22
N LYS A 96 1.31 0.94 -16.17
CA LYS A 96 0.29 -0.12 -16.08
C LYS A 96 -1.11 0.46 -16.10
N CYS A 97 -1.38 1.49 -15.30
CA CYS A 97 -2.65 2.23 -15.32
C CYS A 97 -2.97 2.70 -16.73
N ALA A 98 -2.03 3.37 -17.41
CA ALA A 98 -2.22 3.89 -18.75
C ALA A 98 -2.61 2.83 -19.80
N LYS A 99 -2.23 1.57 -19.60
CA LYS A 99 -2.49 0.45 -20.53
C LYS A 99 -3.63 -0.48 -20.09
N LYS A 100 -4.10 -0.38 -18.84
CA LYS A 100 -5.05 -1.32 -18.25
C LYS A 100 -6.47 -1.17 -18.81
N TRP A 101 -6.88 0.03 -19.17
CA TRP A 101 -8.26 0.36 -19.55
C TRP A 101 -8.36 0.88 -20.98
N ALA A 102 -9.47 0.56 -21.65
CA ALA A 102 -9.86 1.22 -22.88
C ALA A 102 -10.47 2.59 -22.53
N TRP A 103 -9.63 3.61 -22.46
CA TRP A 103 -10.02 4.96 -22.06
C TRP A 103 -10.98 5.59 -23.06
N ALA A 104 -12.06 6.20 -22.58
CA ALA A 104 -13.03 6.88 -23.44
C ALA A 104 -12.44 8.18 -24.02
N THR A 105 -11.63 8.90 -23.23
CA THR A 105 -10.96 10.13 -23.69
C THR A 105 -9.47 10.17 -23.30
N PRO A 106 -8.62 10.89 -24.07
CA PRO A 106 -7.23 11.13 -23.69
C PRO A 106 -7.07 11.92 -22.39
N GLU A 107 -8.05 12.77 -22.06
CA GLU A 107 -8.04 13.57 -20.85
C GLU A 107 -8.28 12.72 -19.60
N GLU A 108 -9.30 11.85 -19.64
CA GLU A 108 -9.59 10.90 -18.56
C GLU A 108 -8.38 10.01 -18.25
N ARG A 109 -7.76 9.47 -19.31
CA ARG A 109 -6.50 8.70 -19.18
C ARG A 109 -5.43 9.51 -18.45
N ARG A 110 -5.17 10.75 -18.89
CA ARG A 110 -4.13 11.60 -18.29
C ARG A 110 -4.41 11.88 -16.82
N ASN A 111 -5.66 12.22 -16.48
CA ASN A 111 -6.05 12.52 -15.11
C ASN A 111 -5.90 11.30 -14.20
N LYS A 112 -6.39 10.12 -14.62
CA LYS A 112 -6.27 8.88 -13.83
C LYS A 112 -4.83 8.41 -13.69
N VAL A 113 -4.03 8.49 -14.75
CA VAL A 113 -2.59 8.17 -14.70
C VAL A 113 -1.85 9.14 -13.76
N ALA A 114 -2.15 10.44 -13.83
CA ALA A 114 -1.55 11.44 -12.95
C ALA A 114 -1.92 11.22 -11.48
N ILE A 115 -3.21 10.95 -11.18
CA ILE A 115 -3.66 10.63 -9.81
C ILE A 115 -2.95 9.37 -9.30
N THR A 116 -2.85 8.32 -10.13
CA THR A 116 -2.16 7.07 -9.77
C THR A 116 -0.68 7.32 -9.47
N ALA A 117 -0.03 8.14 -10.30
CA ALA A 117 1.37 8.51 -10.10
C ALA A 117 1.57 9.27 -8.79
N VAL A 118 0.73 10.27 -8.51
CA VAL A 118 0.83 11.07 -7.28
C VAL A 118 0.52 10.22 -6.05
N ASP A 119 -0.52 9.38 -6.07
CA ASP A 119 -0.85 8.48 -4.97
C ASP A 119 0.32 7.52 -4.68
N THR A 120 0.85 6.87 -5.71
CA THR A 120 2.01 5.97 -5.56
C THR A 120 3.24 6.70 -5.02
N LEU A 121 3.54 7.89 -5.55
CA LEU A 121 4.68 8.68 -5.14
C LEU A 121 4.59 9.11 -3.67
N LEU A 122 3.42 9.58 -3.24
CA LEU A 122 3.19 9.98 -1.86
C LEU A 122 3.29 8.78 -0.93
N TRP A 123 2.60 7.69 -1.28
CA TRP A 123 2.61 6.48 -0.46
C TRP A 123 4.02 5.92 -0.31
N GLN A 124 4.71 5.66 -1.42
CA GLN A 124 6.07 5.12 -1.39
C GLN A 124 7.06 6.10 -0.74
N GLY A 125 6.92 7.40 -1.01
CA GLY A 125 7.77 8.42 -0.41
C GLY A 125 7.66 8.45 1.11
N PHE A 126 6.44 8.38 1.65
CA PHE A 126 6.24 8.36 3.11
C PHE A 126 6.55 7.01 3.74
N ALA A 127 6.06 5.91 3.14
CA ALA A 127 6.16 4.56 3.68
C ALA A 127 7.58 3.99 3.59
N SER A 128 8.35 4.36 2.56
CA SER A 128 9.69 3.82 2.35
C SER A 128 10.80 4.79 2.74
N VAL A 129 10.69 6.08 2.41
CA VAL A 129 11.84 7.01 2.52
C VAL A 129 11.75 7.91 3.75
N ILE A 130 10.69 8.70 3.87
CA ILE A 130 10.62 9.82 4.81
C ILE A 130 10.43 9.35 6.25
N VAL A 131 9.35 8.61 6.53
CA VAL A 131 8.97 8.26 7.91
C VAL A 131 9.94 7.26 8.53
N PRO A 132 10.30 6.15 7.85
CA PRO A 132 11.30 5.21 8.37
C PRO A 132 12.69 5.85 8.51
N GLY A 133 13.14 6.59 7.49
CA GLY A 133 14.45 7.26 7.50
C GLY A 133 14.60 8.23 8.66
N PHE A 134 13.58 9.05 8.90
CA PHE A 134 13.56 9.94 10.07
C PHE A 134 13.57 9.15 11.38
N THR A 135 12.74 8.11 11.49
CA THR A 135 12.63 7.28 12.69
C THR A 135 13.97 6.64 13.07
N ILE A 136 14.64 5.99 12.12
CA ILE A 136 15.93 5.34 12.36
C ILE A 136 17.02 6.37 12.70
N ASN A 137 17.03 7.51 12.02
CA ASN A 137 17.98 8.58 12.34
C ASN A 137 17.80 9.10 13.78
N ARG A 138 16.55 9.31 14.22
CA ARG A 138 16.24 9.72 15.60
C ARG A 138 16.60 8.63 16.60
N LEU A 139 16.27 7.37 16.31
CA LEU A 139 16.63 6.23 17.15
C LEU A 139 18.13 6.16 17.38
N CYS A 140 18.93 6.15 16.31
CA CYS A 140 20.39 6.11 16.40
C CYS A 140 20.96 7.31 17.17
N PHE A 141 20.41 8.50 16.96
CA PHE A 141 20.81 9.70 17.70
C PHE A 141 20.53 9.56 19.20
N PHE A 142 19.32 9.14 19.57
CA PHE A 142 18.94 8.96 20.97
C PHE A 142 19.72 7.83 21.64
N THR A 143 19.94 6.70 20.95
CA THR A 143 20.77 5.60 21.47
C THR A 143 22.18 6.09 21.78
N ARG A 144 22.81 6.85 20.89
CA ARG A 144 24.15 7.41 21.15
C ARG A 144 24.14 8.38 22.34
N LYS A 145 23.18 9.31 22.35
CA LYS A 145 23.07 10.33 23.41
C LYS A 145 22.78 9.71 24.77
N LEU A 146 22.01 8.61 24.81
CA LEU A 146 21.75 7.87 26.03
C LEU A 146 23.02 7.13 26.50
N LEU A 147 23.69 6.40 25.61
CA LEU A 147 24.95 5.70 25.92
C LEU A 147 26.04 6.66 26.41
N GLU A 148 26.11 7.87 25.84
CA GLU A 148 27.00 8.95 26.28
C GLU A 148 26.75 9.37 27.74
N LYS A 149 25.50 9.32 28.21
CA LYS A 149 25.13 9.70 29.57
C LYS A 149 25.16 8.55 30.57
N THR A 150 24.85 7.34 30.14
CA THR A 150 24.63 6.20 31.05
C THR A 150 25.81 5.25 31.16
N THR A 151 26.74 5.27 30.20
CA THR A 151 27.83 4.29 30.15
C THR A 151 29.19 4.96 29.93
N LYS A 152 30.26 4.34 30.46
CA LYS A 152 31.66 4.74 30.22
C LYS A 152 32.24 4.15 28.93
N LEU A 153 31.39 3.77 27.98
CA LEU A 153 31.84 3.13 26.74
C LEU A 153 32.69 4.10 25.90
N PRO A 154 33.78 3.61 25.27
CA PRO A 154 34.59 4.42 24.39
C PRO A 154 33.79 4.83 23.13
N SER A 155 34.18 5.95 22.52
CA SER A 155 33.47 6.54 21.37
C SER A 155 33.17 5.56 20.22
N PRO A 156 34.12 4.69 19.79
CA PRO A 156 33.86 3.71 18.73
C PRO A 156 32.77 2.69 19.10
N ALA A 157 32.79 2.18 20.34
CA ALA A 157 31.81 1.21 20.82
C ALA A 157 30.39 1.80 20.77
N ARG A 158 30.22 3.04 21.25
CA ARG A 158 28.90 3.72 21.22
C ARG A 158 28.34 3.89 19.81
N LYS A 159 29.22 4.19 18.84
CA LYS A 159 28.82 4.33 17.42
C LYS A 159 28.33 3.01 16.84
N TRP A 160 29.11 1.93 17.06
CA TRP A 160 28.73 0.58 16.63
C TRP A 160 27.44 0.11 17.30
N THR A 161 27.30 0.29 18.61
CA THR A 161 26.07 -0.08 19.33
C THR A 161 24.85 0.63 18.75
N ALA A 162 24.94 1.93 18.48
CA ALA A 162 23.82 2.65 17.88
C ALA A 162 23.48 2.17 16.46
N THR A 163 24.48 1.83 15.65
CA THR A 163 24.27 1.23 14.33
C THR A 163 23.57 -0.12 14.43
N PHE A 164 24.00 -1.00 15.34
CA PHE A 164 23.33 -2.30 15.56
C PHE A 164 21.89 -2.13 16.01
N VAL A 165 21.62 -1.19 16.91
CA VAL A 165 20.26 -0.87 17.37
C VAL A 165 19.40 -0.35 16.21
N GLY A 166 19.94 0.54 15.37
CA GLY A 166 19.25 1.03 14.18
C GLY A 166 18.88 -0.09 13.21
N LEU A 167 19.84 -0.94 12.83
CA LEU A 167 19.62 -2.05 11.91
C LEU A 167 18.62 -3.08 12.47
N ALA A 168 18.73 -3.40 13.76
CA ALA A 168 17.83 -4.33 14.42
C ALA A 168 16.38 -3.80 14.48
N ALA A 169 16.18 -2.47 14.49
CA ALA A 169 14.86 -1.87 14.55
C ALA A 169 14.11 -1.88 13.22
N ILE A 170 14.81 -1.89 12.07
CA ILE A 170 14.22 -1.85 10.72
C ILE A 170 13.04 -2.83 10.55
N PRO A 171 13.17 -4.16 10.79
CA PRO A 171 12.07 -5.11 10.57
C PRO A 171 10.83 -4.86 11.43
N PHE A 172 10.98 -4.18 12.57
CA PHE A 172 9.89 -3.90 13.50
C PHE A 172 9.15 -2.60 13.18
N ILE A 173 9.83 -1.60 12.59
CA ILE A 173 9.22 -0.30 12.30
C ILE A 173 8.46 -0.28 10.97
N VAL A 174 8.85 -1.10 9.99
CA VAL A 174 8.32 -1.02 8.62
C VAL A 174 6.81 -1.25 8.55
N LYS A 175 6.31 -2.40 9.03
CA LYS A 175 4.89 -2.75 8.87
C LYS A 175 3.94 -1.76 9.59
N PRO A 176 4.22 -1.30 10.83
CA PRO A 176 3.41 -0.28 11.47
C PRO A 176 3.42 1.06 10.71
N ILE A 177 4.56 1.47 10.16
CA ILE A 177 4.67 2.70 9.38
C ILE A 177 3.85 2.59 8.09
N ASP A 178 3.94 1.48 7.36
CA ASP A 178 3.15 1.25 6.15
C ASP A 178 1.65 1.42 6.44
N ALA A 179 1.15 0.80 7.52
CA ALA A 179 -0.25 0.93 7.92
C ALA A 179 -0.62 2.36 8.34
N ALA A 180 0.27 3.06 9.04
CA ALA A 180 0.05 4.45 9.44
C ALA A 180 0.00 5.40 8.24
N VAL A 181 0.87 5.20 7.25
CA VAL A 181 0.88 5.98 6.00
C VAL A 181 -0.39 5.73 5.19
N GLU A 182 -0.80 4.47 5.06
CA GLU A 182 -2.07 4.09 4.42
C GLU A 182 -3.25 4.85 5.06
N LEU A 183 -3.40 4.71 6.38
CA LEU A 183 -4.46 5.38 7.14
C LEU A 183 -4.38 6.90 7.04
N GLY A 184 -3.16 7.46 7.01
CA GLY A 184 -2.94 8.89 6.85
C GLY A 184 -3.41 9.39 5.48
N MET A 185 -3.09 8.67 4.42
CA MET A 185 -3.48 9.00 3.05
C MET A 185 -4.98 8.84 2.83
N ASP A 186 -5.58 7.75 3.32
CA ASP A 186 -7.02 7.51 3.28
C ASP A 186 -7.80 8.64 3.97
N ASN A 187 -7.25 9.17 5.06
CA ASN A 187 -7.91 10.23 5.81
C ASN A 187 -7.66 11.65 5.28
N SER A 188 -6.74 11.83 4.34
CA SER A 188 -6.34 13.15 3.83
C SER A 188 -6.40 13.22 2.30
N PHE A 189 -5.33 12.80 1.61
CA PHE A 189 -5.14 12.99 0.18
C PHE A 189 -6.18 12.26 -0.67
N ARG A 190 -6.55 11.03 -0.28
CA ARG A 190 -7.47 10.21 -1.07
C ARG A 190 -8.90 10.73 -1.05
N LYS A 191 -9.32 11.39 0.03
CA LYS A 191 -10.63 12.09 0.10
C LYS A 191 -10.78 13.16 -0.97
N LEU A 192 -9.70 13.78 -1.42
CA LEU A 192 -9.78 14.86 -2.41
C LEU A 192 -10.19 14.36 -3.79
N TYR A 193 -9.76 13.16 -4.20
CA TYR A 193 -10.08 12.61 -5.51
C TYR A 193 -11.14 11.50 -5.48
N ASP A 194 -11.43 10.86 -4.35
CA ASP A 194 -12.62 10.00 -4.21
C ASP A 194 -13.90 10.80 -4.44
N VAL A 195 -13.93 12.05 -3.98
CA VAL A 195 -15.01 13.02 -4.26
C VAL A 195 -15.11 13.37 -5.76
N HIS A 196 -14.07 13.12 -6.55
CA HIS A 196 -13.98 13.51 -7.97
C HIS A 196 -13.86 12.33 -8.96
N GLY A 197 -13.95 11.06 -8.53
CA GLY A 197 -13.62 9.98 -9.46
C GLY A 197 -13.96 8.53 -9.13
N ALA A 198 -14.79 8.24 -8.13
CA ALA A 198 -15.15 6.86 -7.78
C ALA A 198 -16.67 6.62 -7.77
N HIS A 199 -17.32 6.79 -8.93
CA HIS A 199 -18.51 6.04 -9.35
C HIS A 199 -18.75 6.33 -10.83
N SER A 200 -18.08 5.59 -11.71
CA SER A 200 -18.46 5.31 -13.11
C SER A 200 -17.56 4.21 -13.65
#